data_AF-A0A7I8ETB9-F1
#
_entry.id   AF-A0A7I8ETB9-F1
#
_cell.length_a   1.000
_cell.length_b   1.000
_cell.length_c   1.000
_cell.angle_alpha   90.00
_cell.angle_beta   90.00
_cell.angle_gamma   90.00
#
_symmetry.space_group_name_H-M   'P 1'
#
loop_
_entity.id
_entity.type
_entity.pdbx_description
1 polymer ?
#
loop_
_entity_poly.entity_id
_entity_poly.type
_entity_poly.pdbx_seq_one_letter_code
_entity_poly.pdbx_strand_id
1 'polypeptide(L)'
;MLAYIAVLPVKEETIIKVLKGGMKETEIKPDDIELYDKKGGYALLAESAACHPDYPEKLGEVIRHLLNYWLDQYPDRYIEKIYAQAASDKGDILIQKLFFAPLYELADDAYVLDMKRPGASRLIRNFQQDLKSKSDAQK
;
A
#
# COMPACT_ATOMS: atom_id res chain seq x y z
N MET A 1 14.84 -15.49 4.09
CA MET A 1 13.63 -14.76 3.62
C MET A 1 13.97 -14.14 2.27
N LEU A 2 13.24 -14.47 1.20
CA LEU A 2 13.59 -14.04 -0.16
C LEU A 2 12.94 -12.72 -0.57
N ALA A 3 11.76 -12.41 -0.04
CA ALA A 3 11.12 -11.10 -0.16
C ALA A 3 10.10 -10.93 0.96
N TYR A 4 9.79 -9.69 1.34
CA TYR A 4 8.70 -9.35 2.24
C TYR A 4 8.19 -7.93 1.98
N ILE A 5 6.96 -7.68 2.41
CA ILE A 5 6.34 -6.35 2.47
C ILE A 5 5.61 -6.26 3.81
N ALA A 6 5.89 -5.19 4.56
CA ALA A 6 5.16 -4.81 5.76
C ALA A 6 4.25 -3.62 5.41
N VAL A 7 2.94 -3.81 5.62
CA VAL A 7 1.95 -2.73 5.52
C VAL A 7 1.14 -2.67 6.81
N LEU A 8 0.86 -1.46 7.26
CA LEU A 8 0.11 -1.20 8.49
C LEU A 8 -1.09 -0.31 8.20
N PRO A 9 -2.31 -0.67 8.65
CA PRO A 9 -3.45 0.23 8.63
C PRO A 9 -3.24 1.31 9.70
N VAL A 10 -3.05 2.54 9.26
CA VAL A 10 -2.74 3.68 10.14
C VAL A 10 -3.64 4.83 9.74
N LYS A 11 -4.11 5.62 10.72
CA LYS A 11 -4.85 6.86 10.45
C LYS A 11 -4.07 7.71 9.44
N GLU A 12 -4.74 8.16 8.38
CA GLU A 12 -4.10 8.90 7.27
C GLU A 12 -3.34 10.14 7.77
N GLU A 13 -3.87 10.83 8.80
CA GLU A 13 -3.20 11.96 9.45
C GLU A 13 -1.85 11.60 10.09
N THR A 14 -1.74 10.39 10.65
CA THR A 14 -0.50 9.90 11.26
C THR A 14 0.49 9.48 10.19
N ILE A 15 0.02 8.82 9.11
CA ILE A 15 0.84 8.53 7.93
C ILE A 15 1.47 9.82 7.39
N ILE A 16 0.67 10.87 7.17
CA ILE A 16 1.16 12.15 6.65
C ILE A 16 2.22 12.77 7.57
N LYS A 17 2.05 12.69 8.90
CA LYS A 17 3.06 13.19 9.86
C LYS A 17 4.37 12.41 9.75
N VAL A 18 4.30 11.10 9.55
CA VAL A 18 5.47 10.24 9.36
C VAL A 18 6.21 10.61 8.08
N LEU A 19 5.52 10.67 6.95
CA LEU A 19 6.14 10.98 5.66
C LEU A 19 6.79 12.37 5.64
N LYS A 20 6.20 13.35 6.33
CA LYS A 20 6.78 14.70 6.48
C LYS A 20 8.00 14.76 7.40
N GLY A 21 8.39 13.65 8.04
CA GLY A 21 9.43 13.63 9.06
C GLY A 21 9.05 14.33 10.38
N GLY A 22 7.77 14.62 10.59
CA GLY A 22 7.25 15.20 11.83
C GLY A 22 7.09 14.18 12.97
N MET A 23 7.19 12.89 12.65
CA MET A 23 7.13 11.75 13.55
C MET A 23 7.92 10.59 12.93
N LYS A 24 8.63 9.78 13.71
CA LYS A 24 9.23 8.53 13.23
C LYS A 24 8.22 7.39 13.24
N GLU A 25 8.39 6.40 12.38
CA GLU A 25 7.55 5.18 12.37
C GLU A 25 7.54 4.46 13.73
N THR A 26 8.68 4.44 14.43
CA THR A 26 8.81 3.88 15.79
C THR A 26 8.01 4.62 16.86
N GLU A 27 7.50 5.82 16.55
CA GLU A 27 6.69 6.65 17.44
C GLU A 27 5.18 6.50 17.21
N ILE A 28 4.77 5.69 16.21
CA ILE A 28 3.36 5.35 15.95
C ILE A 28 2.79 4.63 17.18
N LYS A 29 1.72 5.17 17.77
CA LYS A 29 1.08 4.59 18.95
C LYS A 29 0.03 3.56 18.55
N PRO A 30 -0.34 2.63 19.44
CA PRO A 30 -1.44 1.70 19.18
C PRO A 30 -2.74 2.39 18.76
N ASP A 31 -3.05 3.56 19.33
CA ASP A 31 -4.25 4.34 18.99
C ASP A 31 -4.20 4.97 17.59
N ASP A 32 -3.03 5.02 16.95
CA ASP A 32 -2.85 5.47 15.57
C ASP A 32 -3.12 4.34 14.56
N ILE A 33 -3.04 3.09 15.00
CA ILE A 33 -3.25 1.90 14.17
C ILE A 33 -4.75 1.63 14.09
N GLU A 34 -5.27 1.53 12.87
CA GLU A 34 -6.66 1.12 12.67
C GLU A 34 -6.79 -0.39 12.86
N LEU A 35 -7.66 -0.80 13.78
CA LEU A 35 -7.99 -2.21 13.97
C LEU A 35 -8.76 -2.72 12.75
N TYR A 36 -8.54 -4.00 12.40
CA TYR A 36 -9.26 -4.66 11.31
C TYR A 36 -10.71 -5.01 11.66
N ASP A 37 -11.31 -4.46 12.71
CA ASP A 37 -12.70 -4.73 13.12
C ASP A 37 -13.72 -3.82 12.41
N LYS A 38 -13.26 -2.67 11.91
CA LYS A 38 -14.09 -1.69 11.21
C LYS A 38 -14.39 -2.14 9.78
N LYS A 39 -15.64 -1.96 9.34
CA LYS A 39 -15.99 -2.07 7.92
C LYS A 39 -15.56 -0.83 7.15
N GLY A 40 -15.05 -1.00 5.94
CA GLY A 40 -14.76 0.08 5.00
C GLY A 40 -13.32 0.12 4.49
N GLY A 41 -12.95 1.31 4.01
CA GLY A 41 -11.65 1.61 3.43
C GLY A 41 -10.58 1.87 4.49
N TYR A 42 -9.37 1.40 4.20
CA TYR A 42 -8.18 1.59 5.03
C TYR A 42 -7.12 2.37 4.27
N ALA A 43 -6.48 3.33 4.94
CA ALA A 43 -5.21 3.90 4.51
C ALA A 43 -4.07 3.04 5.07
N LEU A 44 -3.17 2.61 4.20
CA LEU A 44 -2.04 1.75 4.56
C LEU A 44 -0.74 2.52 4.48
N LEU A 45 0.13 2.38 5.49
CA LEU A 45 1.54 2.75 5.41
C LEU A 45 2.34 1.50 5.02
N ALA A 46 3.03 1.53 3.89
CA ALA A 46 4.04 0.55 3.54
C ALA A 46 5.35 0.91 4.26
N GLU A 47 5.50 0.36 5.46
CA GLU A 47 6.62 0.60 6.37
C GLU A 47 7.93 0.06 5.78
N SER A 48 7.91 -1.13 5.20
CA SER A 48 9.09 -1.66 4.53
C SER A 48 8.76 -2.69 3.46
N ALA A 49 9.61 -2.74 2.45
CA ALA A 49 9.61 -3.77 1.43
C ALA A 49 11.05 -4.12 1.08
N ALA A 50 11.40 -5.39 1.12
CA ALA A 50 12.73 -5.84 0.73
C ALA A 50 12.66 -7.13 -0.06
N CYS A 51 13.65 -7.34 -0.92
CA CYS A 51 13.85 -8.57 -1.65
C CYS A 51 15.33 -8.91 -1.74
N HIS A 52 15.62 -10.20 -1.82
CA HIS A 52 16.95 -10.69 -2.09
C HIS A 52 17.36 -10.26 -3.51
N PRO A 53 18.58 -9.72 -3.71
CA PRO A 53 18.99 -9.16 -5.00
C PRO A 53 18.94 -10.16 -6.17
N ASP A 54 19.16 -11.44 -5.87
CA ASP A 54 19.14 -12.53 -6.87
C ASP A 54 17.72 -13.05 -7.19
N TYR A 55 16.70 -12.61 -6.45
CA TYR A 55 15.32 -13.09 -6.58
C TYR A 55 14.30 -11.95 -6.61
N PRO A 56 14.47 -10.92 -7.47
CA PRO A 56 13.60 -9.75 -7.51
C PRO A 56 12.14 -10.10 -7.87
N GLU A 57 11.91 -11.20 -8.59
CA GLU A 57 10.58 -11.69 -8.95
C GLU A 57 9.74 -12.10 -7.74
N LYS A 58 10.38 -12.46 -6.62
CA LYS A 58 9.69 -12.84 -5.38
C LYS A 58 8.91 -11.70 -4.76
N LEU A 59 9.36 -10.46 -4.96
CA LEU A 59 8.59 -9.31 -4.49
C LEU A 59 7.24 -9.20 -5.21
N GLY A 60 7.20 -9.51 -6.51
CA GLY A 60 5.96 -9.54 -7.28
C GLY A 60 4.98 -10.61 -6.79
N GLU A 61 5.48 -11.76 -6.33
CA GLU A 61 4.66 -12.80 -5.69
C GLU A 61 4.06 -12.28 -4.36
N VAL A 62 4.87 -11.63 -3.52
CA VAL A 62 4.41 -11.05 -2.25
C VAL A 62 3.34 -9.98 -2.47
N ILE A 63 3.51 -9.08 -3.44
CA ILE A 63 2.49 -8.06 -3.76
C ILE A 63 1.18 -8.75 -4.18
N ARG A 64 1.23 -9.80 -5.00
CA ARG A 64 0.01 -10.54 -5.40
C ARG A 64 -0.68 -11.18 -4.20
N HIS A 65 0.06 -11.79 -3.29
CA HIS A 65 -0.52 -12.36 -2.06
C HIS A 65 -1.17 -11.28 -1.18
N LEU A 66 -0.51 -10.13 -1.03
CA LEU A 66 -1.06 -8.99 -0.30
C LEU A 66 -2.39 -8.52 -0.92
N LEU A 67 -2.42 -8.30 -2.24
CA LEU A 67 -3.63 -7.86 -2.93
C LEU A 67 -4.75 -8.92 -2.85
N ASN A 68 -4.44 -10.20 -3.01
CA ASN A 68 -5.42 -11.28 -2.88
C ASN A 68 -6.03 -11.35 -1.47
N TYR A 69 -5.22 -11.17 -0.43
CA TYR A 69 -5.73 -11.08 0.94
C TYR A 69 -6.81 -9.99 1.05
N TRP A 70 -6.56 -8.80 0.49
CA TRP A 70 -7.53 -7.70 0.51
C TRP A 70 -8.74 -7.95 -0.40
N LEU A 71 -8.59 -8.67 -1.52
CA LEU A 71 -9.74 -9.14 -2.29
C LEU A 71 -10.64 -10.04 -1.45
N ASP A 72 -10.06 -10.94 -0.66
CA ASP A 72 -10.82 -11.88 0.18
C ASP A 72 -11.58 -11.18 1.32
N GLN A 73 -11.09 -10.01 1.76
CA GLN A 73 -11.79 -9.21 2.77
C GLN A 73 -12.92 -8.32 2.19
N TYR A 74 -12.98 -8.14 0.87
CA TYR A 74 -13.97 -7.30 0.20
C TYR A 74 -15.38 -7.93 0.24
N PRO A 75 -16.47 -7.19 0.51
CA PRO A 75 -16.57 -5.72 0.57
C PRO A 75 -16.38 -5.15 1.97
N ASP A 76 -16.33 -6.01 2.99
CA ASP A 76 -16.33 -5.58 4.38
C ASP A 76 -15.10 -4.74 4.69
N ARG A 77 -13.93 -5.07 4.13
CA ARG A 77 -12.69 -4.30 4.28
C ARG A 77 -11.95 -4.19 2.96
N TYR A 78 -11.41 -3.01 2.67
CA TYR A 78 -10.68 -2.77 1.42
C TYR A 78 -9.60 -1.70 1.55
N ILE A 79 -8.63 -1.72 0.65
CA ILE A 79 -7.60 -0.69 0.56
C ILE A 79 -8.21 0.55 -0.07
N GLU A 80 -8.12 1.70 0.59
CA GLU A 80 -8.43 3.00 -0.01
C GLU A 80 -7.19 3.63 -0.63
N LYS A 81 -6.10 3.67 0.15
CA LYS A 81 -4.81 4.22 -0.27
C LYS A 81 -3.65 3.43 0.31
N ILE A 82 -2.52 3.41 -0.39
CA ILE A 82 -1.24 2.93 0.12
C ILE A 82 -0.22 4.05 0.03
N TYR A 83 0.41 4.39 1.13
CA TYR A 83 1.47 5.38 1.23
C TYR A 83 2.81 4.69 1.41
N ALA A 84 3.88 5.25 0.86
CA ALA A 84 5.22 4.70 0.96
C ALA A 84 6.29 5.80 0.88
N GLN A 85 7.46 5.52 1.46
CA GLN A 85 8.70 6.23 1.20
C GLN A 85 9.74 5.33 0.53
N ALA A 86 10.42 5.85 -0.49
CA ALA A 86 11.43 5.09 -1.21
C ALA A 86 12.81 5.15 -0.51
N ALA A 87 13.15 4.13 0.28
CA ALA A 87 14.44 4.07 0.98
C ALA A 87 15.67 3.79 0.07
N SER A 88 15.47 3.55 -1.23
CA SER A 88 16.55 3.29 -2.21
C SER A 88 16.08 3.51 -3.64
N ASP A 89 17.01 3.75 -4.57
CA ASP A 89 16.73 3.89 -6.01
C ASP A 89 15.96 2.68 -6.58
N LYS A 90 16.25 1.47 -6.10
CA LYS A 90 15.52 0.26 -6.52
C LYS A 90 14.08 0.26 -6.03
N GLY A 91 13.85 0.75 -4.81
CA GLY A 91 12.50 0.95 -4.24
C GLY A 91 11.73 2.01 -5.02
N ASP A 92 12.39 3.11 -5.37
CA ASP A 92 11.84 4.19 -6.18
C ASP A 92 11.35 3.68 -7.54
N ILE A 93 12.20 2.93 -8.25
CA ILE A 93 11.85 2.28 -9.52
C ILE A 93 10.65 1.34 -9.37
N LEU A 94 10.56 0.59 -8.27
CA LEU A 94 9.42 -0.30 -8.01
C LEU A 94 8.12 0.49 -7.82
N ILE A 95 8.16 1.53 -6.99
CA ILE A 95 7.02 2.40 -6.70
C ILE A 95 6.50 3.05 -7.99
N GLN A 96 7.41 3.53 -8.85
CA GLN A 96 7.09 4.06 -10.17
C GLN A 96 6.46 3.01 -11.09
N LYS A 97 6.96 1.76 -11.11
CA LYS A 97 6.36 0.65 -11.89
C LYS A 97 4.95 0.30 -11.43
N LEU A 98 4.64 0.52 -10.16
CA LEU A 98 3.29 0.37 -9.61
C LEU A 98 2.41 1.60 -9.87
N PHE A 99 2.99 2.68 -10.41
CA PHE A 99 2.35 3.97 -10.71
C PHE A 99 1.75 4.65 -9.48
N PHE A 100 2.49 4.64 -8.38
CA PHE A 100 2.16 5.55 -7.29
C PHE A 100 2.37 7.00 -7.77
N ALA A 101 1.52 7.91 -7.31
CA ALA A 101 1.69 9.33 -7.52
C ALA A 101 2.70 9.88 -6.48
N PRO A 102 3.64 10.74 -6.89
CA PRO A 102 4.54 11.41 -5.94
C PRO A 102 3.78 12.42 -5.07
N LEU A 103 4.26 12.60 -3.84
CA LEU A 103 3.76 13.55 -2.85
C LEU A 103 4.89 14.52 -2.46
N TYR A 104 5.37 15.30 -3.43
CA TYR A 104 6.52 16.21 -3.27
C TYR A 104 6.30 17.30 -2.19
N GLU A 105 5.05 17.56 -1.82
CA GLU A 105 4.70 18.44 -0.70
C GLU A 105 4.97 17.82 0.68
N LEU A 106 5.19 16.51 0.75
CA LEU A 106 5.50 15.79 1.98
C LEU A 106 7.00 15.50 2.09
N ALA A 107 7.57 14.88 1.06
CA ALA A 107 9.00 14.58 0.92
C ALA A 107 9.33 14.23 -0.54
N ASP A 108 10.60 14.33 -0.93
CA ASP A 108 11.06 14.03 -2.29
C ASP A 108 10.86 12.55 -2.67
N ASP A 109 10.80 11.67 -1.68
CA ASP A 109 10.70 10.22 -1.80
C ASP A 109 9.34 9.67 -1.33
N ALA A 110 8.34 10.54 -1.10
CA ALA A 110 7.01 10.15 -0.63
C ALA A 110 6.03 9.91 -1.78
N TYR A 111 5.22 8.86 -1.64
CA TYR A 111 4.35 8.37 -2.70
C TYR A 111 2.99 7.88 -2.18
N VAL A 112 1.96 7.92 -3.04
CA VAL A 112 0.64 7.34 -2.77
C VAL A 112 0.07 6.58 -3.97
N LEU A 113 -0.50 5.41 -3.68
CA LEU A 113 -1.39 4.68 -4.58
C LEU A 113 -2.82 4.87 -4.10
N ASP A 114 -3.61 5.62 -4.84
CA ASP A 114 -5.03 5.89 -4.55
C ASP A 114 -5.92 4.93 -5.36
N MET A 115 -6.64 4.04 -4.66
CA MET A 115 -7.49 3.04 -5.31
C MET A 115 -8.71 3.62 -6.02
N LYS A 116 -9.06 4.90 -5.79
CA LYS A 116 -10.10 5.60 -6.54
C LYS A 116 -9.62 6.05 -7.92
N ARG A 117 -8.30 6.15 -8.13
CA ARG A 117 -7.73 6.49 -9.44
C ARG A 117 -7.57 5.23 -10.30
N PRO A 118 -7.82 5.28 -11.61
CA PRO A 118 -7.59 4.13 -12.48
C PRO A 118 -6.15 3.62 -12.39
N GLY A 119 -6.00 2.33 -12.09
CA GLY A 119 -4.71 1.67 -11.97
C GLY A 119 -3.98 1.66 -13.31
N ALA A 120 -2.84 2.35 -13.36
CA ALA A 120 -2.01 2.40 -14.57
C ALA A 120 -1.19 1.11 -14.74
N SER A 121 -0.67 0.53 -13.65
CA SER A 121 -0.01 -0.79 -13.72
C SER A 121 -1.03 -1.90 -13.98
N ARG A 122 -0.63 -2.92 -14.76
CA ARG A 122 -1.48 -4.09 -15.05
C ARG A 122 -1.92 -4.79 -13.76
N LEU A 123 -1.04 -4.86 -12.77
CA LEU A 123 -1.32 -5.50 -11.48
C LEU A 123 -2.45 -4.79 -10.72
N ILE A 124 -2.34 -3.47 -10.54
CA ILE A 124 -3.36 -2.69 -9.83
C ILE A 124 -4.66 -2.62 -10.63
N ARG A 125 -4.58 -2.53 -11.96
CA ARG A 125 -5.76 -2.56 -12.83
C ARG A 125 -6.56 -3.86 -12.69
N ASN A 126 -5.87 -5.01 -12.70
CA ASN A 126 -6.51 -6.30 -12.51
C ASN A 126 -7.17 -6.39 -11.13
N PHE A 127 -6.46 -5.98 -10.08
CA PHE A 127 -7.02 -5.94 -8.72
C PHE A 127 -8.28 -5.07 -8.62
N GLN A 128 -8.29 -3.88 -9.24
CA GLN A 128 -9.48 -3.03 -9.29
C GLN A 128 -10.64 -3.64 -10.07
N GLN A 129 -10.34 -4.37 -11.16
CA GLN A 129 -11.35 -5.12 -11.91
C GLN A 129 -11.97 -6.23 -11.05
N ASP A 130 -11.15 -6.98 -10.32
CA ASP A 130 -11.61 -8.05 -9.43
C ASP A 130 -12.50 -7.50 -8.30
N LEU A 131 -12.13 -6.36 -7.70
CA LEU A 131 -12.97 -5.65 -6.72
C LEU A 131 -14.33 -5.26 -7.33
N LYS A 132 -14.33 -4.70 -8.54
CA LYS A 132 -15.55 -4.31 -9.24
C LYS A 132 -16.45 -5.53 -9.51
N SER A 133 -15.87 -6.62 -10.01
CA SER A 133 -16.61 -7.87 -10.26
C SER A 133 -17.23 -8.44 -8.98
N LYS A 134 -16.53 -8.40 -7.84
CA LYS A 134 -17.13 -8.79 -6.54
C LYS A 134 -18.27 -7.87 -6.12
N SER A 135 -18.11 -6.56 -6.31
CA SER A 135 -19.16 -5.57 -6.00
C SER A 135 -20.42 -5.79 -6.83
N ASP A 136 -20.27 -6.06 -8.12
CA ASP A 136 -21.40 -6.28 -9.03
C ASP A 136 -22.09 -7.62 -8.78
N ALA A 137 -21.39 -8.64 -8.28
CA ALA A 137 -21.97 -9.93 -7.90
C ALA A 137 -22.80 -9.91 -6.60
N GLN A 138 -22.69 -8.83 -5.81
CA GLN A 138 -23.39 -8.66 -4.53
C GLN A 138 -24.62 -7.74 -4.63
N LYS A 139 -24.86 -7.15 -5.80
CA LYS A 139 -26.07 -6.37 -6.12
C LYS A 139 -27.19 -7.28 -6.59
#